data_AF-D9U2A3-F1
#
_entry.id   AF-D9U2A3-F1
#
_cell.length_a   1.000
_cell.length_b   1.000
_cell.length_c   1.000
_cell.angle_alpha   90.00
_cell.angle_beta   90.00
_cell.angle_gamma   90.00
#
_symmetry.space_group_name_H-M   'P 1'
#
loop_
_entity.id
_entity.type
_entity.pdbx_description
1 polymer ?
#
loop_
_entity_poly.entity_id
_entity_poly.type
_entity_poly.pdbx_seq_one_letter_code
_entity_poly.pdbx_strand_id
1 'polypeptide(L)'
;MKNIVIIITVAVLFNLFGESLQMVPFETYPLNQDDSKYDCLTNGYNPYCQDICKLHNTKEGYCKKFFCICEKLSKENVKFLAEIIDTCNERLDEIL
;
A
#
# COMPACT_ATOMS: atom_id res chain seq x y z
N MET A 1 18.80 40.01 -6.17
CA MET A 1 17.39 39.79 -5.79
C MET A 1 16.68 38.79 -6.72
N LYS A 2 16.68 38.96 -8.05
CA LYS A 2 16.01 38.04 -9.00
C LYS A 2 16.37 36.56 -8.81
N ASN A 3 17.66 36.23 -8.63
CA ASN A 3 18.12 34.84 -8.50
C ASN A 3 17.64 34.15 -7.21
N ILE A 4 17.52 34.88 -6.09
CA ILE A 4 17.07 34.31 -4.81
C ILE A 4 15.60 33.92 -4.90
N VAL A 5 14.77 34.75 -5.52
CA VAL A 5 13.34 34.46 -5.74
C VAL A 5 13.16 33.19 -6.57
N ILE A 6 13.96 33.01 -7.62
CA ILE A 6 13.92 31.82 -8.48
C ILE A 6 14.29 30.55 -7.70
N ILE A 7 15.31 30.61 -6.84
CA ILE A 7 15.73 29.44 -6.03
C ILE A 7 14.62 29.04 -5.05
N ILE A 8 13.99 30.02 -4.40
CA ILE A 8 12.90 29.76 -3.44
C ILE A 8 11.69 29.18 -4.17
N THR A 9 11.28 29.74 -5.31
CA THR A 9 10.15 29.20 -6.07
C THR A 9 10.41 27.79 -6.58
N VAL A 10 11.62 27.51 -7.07
CA VAL A 10 12.03 26.16 -7.49
C VAL A 10 12.02 25.19 -6.31
N ALA A 11 12.56 25.57 -5.14
CA ALA A 11 12.54 24.72 -3.95
C ALA A 11 11.12 24.41 -3.46
N VAL A 12 10.22 25.41 -3.43
CA VAL A 12 8.80 25.21 -3.09
C VAL A 12 8.14 24.26 -4.08
N LEU A 13 8.39 24.43 -5.38
CA LEU A 13 7.89 23.52 -6.42
C LEU A 13 8.46 22.11 -6.24
N PHE A 14 9.75 21.93 -6.00
CA PHE A 14 10.34 20.61 -5.78
C PHE A 14 9.78 19.90 -4.55
N ASN A 15 9.50 20.62 -3.46
CA ASN A 15 8.85 20.03 -2.28
C ASN A 15 7.40 19.61 -2.60
N LEU A 16 6.64 20.44 -3.32
CA LEU A 16 5.28 20.11 -3.75
C LEU A 16 5.25 18.95 -4.77
N PHE A 17 6.18 18.93 -5.72
CA PHE A 17 6.27 17.90 -6.75
C PHE A 17 6.87 16.59 -6.22
N GLY A 18 7.78 16.67 -5.24
CA GLY A 18 8.43 15.51 -4.62
C GLY A 18 7.43 14.59 -3.93
N GLU A 19 6.38 15.16 -3.31
CA GLU A 19 5.27 14.38 -2.76
C GLU A 19 4.41 13.74 -3.87
N SER A 20 4.22 14.43 -5.00
CA SER A 20 3.38 13.94 -6.11
C SER A 20 4.00 12.82 -6.96
N LEU A 21 5.33 12.66 -6.94
CA LEU A 21 6.06 11.72 -7.81
C LEU A 21 6.41 10.40 -7.14
N GLN A 22 5.82 10.06 -5.99
CA GLN A 22 5.74 8.65 -5.57
C GLN A 22 4.81 7.94 -6.56
N MET A 23 5.39 7.56 -7.70
CA MET A 23 4.80 6.66 -8.68
C MET A 23 4.62 5.33 -7.97
N VAL A 24 3.47 5.20 -7.27
CA VAL A 24 3.02 3.94 -6.69
C VAL A 24 3.09 2.93 -7.82
N PRO A 25 3.85 1.82 -7.68
CA PRO A 25 3.83 0.77 -8.68
C PRO A 25 2.37 0.43 -8.93
N PHE A 26 1.94 0.44 -10.21
CA PHE A 26 0.54 0.22 -10.58
C PHE A 26 -0.06 -1.03 -9.92
N GLU A 27 0.81 -2.00 -9.62
CA GLU A 27 0.52 -3.29 -9.03
C GLU A 27 1.54 -3.60 -7.93
N THR A 28 1.08 -3.77 -6.68
CA THR A 28 1.92 -4.21 -5.56
C THR A 28 1.23 -5.38 -4.85
N TYR A 29 2.02 -6.30 -4.30
CA TYR A 29 1.51 -7.43 -3.50
C TYR A 29 1.26 -6.94 -2.07
N PRO A 30 0.04 -7.10 -1.52
CA PRO A 30 -0.17 -6.98 -0.08
C PRO A 30 0.59 -8.09 0.65
N LEU A 31 1.03 -7.81 1.87
CA LEU A 31 1.76 -8.74 2.73
C LEU A 31 1.00 -8.97 4.03
N ASN A 32 1.00 -10.22 4.49
CA ASN A 32 0.44 -10.61 5.78
C ASN A 32 1.43 -10.32 6.93
N GLN A 33 1.08 -10.73 8.15
CA GLN A 33 1.91 -10.56 9.35
C GLN A 33 3.28 -11.25 9.26
N ASP A 34 3.41 -12.29 8.43
CA ASP A 34 4.65 -13.05 8.20
C ASP A 34 5.46 -12.51 7.01
N ASP A 35 5.17 -11.28 6.56
CA ASP A 35 5.77 -10.66 5.37
C ASP A 35 5.62 -11.50 4.08
N SER A 36 4.62 -12.37 4.07
CA SER A 36 4.32 -13.28 2.97
C SER A 36 3.19 -12.73 2.11
N LYS A 37 3.26 -13.03 0.82
CA LYS A 37 2.20 -12.68 -0.13
C LYS A 37 0.99 -13.58 0.11
N TYR A 38 -0.20 -13.03 -0.12
CA TYR A 38 -1.43 -13.81 -0.07
C TYR A 38 -1.53 -14.74 -1.29
N ASP A 39 -1.59 -16.05 -1.04
CA ASP A 39 -1.70 -17.06 -2.08
C ASP A 39 -3.09 -17.07 -2.73
N CYS A 40 -3.15 -17.41 -4.01
CA CYS A 40 -4.39 -17.60 -4.75
C CYS A 40 -4.25 -18.73 -5.78
N LEU A 41 -5.34 -19.46 -6.04
CA LEU A 41 -5.29 -20.68 -6.85
C LEU A 41 -5.43 -20.44 -8.37
N THR A 42 -6.22 -19.43 -8.75
CA THR A 42 -6.60 -19.20 -10.15
C THR A 42 -6.22 -17.80 -10.58
N ASN A 43 -5.37 -17.68 -11.61
CA ASN A 43 -4.97 -16.39 -12.19
C ASN A 43 -6.17 -15.62 -12.77
N GLY A 44 -6.10 -14.29 -12.73
CA GLY A 44 -7.16 -13.39 -13.16
C GLY A 44 -8.05 -12.96 -12.00
N TYR A 45 -9.30 -12.62 -12.30
CA TYR A 45 -10.28 -12.23 -11.29
C TYR A 45 -10.40 -13.30 -10.20
N ASN A 46 -10.29 -12.88 -8.94
CA ASN A 46 -10.33 -13.77 -7.80
C ASN A 46 -11.03 -13.05 -6.63
N PRO A 47 -12.22 -13.52 -6.19
CA PRO A 47 -12.96 -12.89 -5.08
C PRO A 47 -12.16 -12.81 -3.77
N TYR A 48 -11.31 -13.80 -3.49
CA TYR A 48 -10.45 -13.75 -2.32
C TYR A 48 -9.44 -12.59 -2.42
N CYS A 49 -8.79 -12.41 -3.57
CA CYS A 49 -7.89 -11.28 -3.76
C CYS A 49 -8.62 -9.93 -3.74
N GLN A 50 -9.86 -9.88 -4.22
CA GLN A 50 -10.71 -8.68 -4.09
C GLN A 50 -10.92 -8.31 -2.63
N ASP A 51 -11.23 -9.28 -1.77
CA ASP A 51 -11.46 -9.04 -0.36
C ASP A 51 -10.16 -8.68 0.39
N ILE A 52 -9.05 -9.39 0.12
CA ILE A 52 -7.73 -9.02 0.65
C ILE A 52 -7.37 -7.58 0.30
N CYS A 53 -7.57 -7.17 -0.96
CA CYS A 53 -7.23 -5.82 -1.38
C CYS A 53 -8.10 -4.74 -0.72
N LYS A 54 -9.39 -5.01 -0.47
CA LYS A 54 -10.24 -4.12 0.33
C LYS A 54 -9.76 -3.98 1.77
N LEU A 55 -9.31 -5.09 2.37
CA LEU A 55 -8.75 -5.07 3.72
C LEU A 55 -7.44 -4.28 3.79
N HIS A 56 -6.66 -4.25 2.70
CA HIS A 56 -5.49 -3.38 2.55
C HIS A 56 -5.82 -1.98 2.01
N ASN A 57 -7.05 -1.49 2.23
CA ASN A 57 -7.47 -0.13 1.88
C ASN A 57 -7.23 0.25 0.40
N THR A 58 -7.44 -0.71 -0.51
CA THR A 58 -7.57 -0.44 -1.95
C THR A 58 -8.90 -1.00 -2.49
N LYS A 59 -9.16 -0.85 -3.80
CA LYS A 59 -10.44 -1.18 -4.42
C LYS A 59 -10.46 -2.50 -5.16
N GLU A 60 -9.42 -2.77 -5.94
CA GLU A 60 -9.42 -3.88 -6.91
C GLU A 60 -8.26 -4.83 -6.63
N GLY A 61 -8.59 -6.12 -6.64
CA GLY A 61 -7.65 -7.20 -6.38
C GLY A 61 -7.82 -8.36 -7.35
N TYR A 62 -6.72 -8.95 -7.78
CA TYR A 62 -6.76 -10.11 -8.68
C TYR A 62 -5.56 -11.03 -8.43
N CYS A 63 -5.64 -12.25 -8.94
CA CYS A 63 -4.60 -13.24 -8.77
C CYS A 63 -3.63 -13.22 -9.96
N LYS A 64 -2.33 -13.17 -9.69
CA LYS A 64 -1.28 -13.23 -10.72
C LYS A 64 -0.12 -14.07 -10.20
N LYS A 65 0.28 -15.09 -10.96
CA LYS A 65 1.34 -16.03 -10.58
C LYS A 65 1.10 -16.66 -9.19
N PHE A 66 -0.14 -17.01 -8.91
CA PHE A 66 -0.58 -17.58 -7.63
C PHE A 66 -0.49 -16.66 -6.41
N PHE A 67 -0.32 -15.35 -6.59
CA PHE A 67 -0.39 -14.37 -5.51
C PHE A 67 -1.38 -13.25 -5.80
N CYS A 68 -2.03 -12.73 -4.76
CA CYS A 68 -2.91 -11.58 -4.88
C CYS A 68 -2.11 -10.31 -5.19
N ILE A 69 -2.63 -9.52 -6.12
CA ILE A 69 -2.15 -8.20 -6.49
C ILE A 69 -3.28 -7.21 -6.27
N CYS A 70 -2.93 -6.07 -5.69
CA CYS A 70 -3.81 -4.95 -5.47
C CYS A 70 -3.45 -3.81 -6.40
N GLU A 71 -4.44 -3.31 -7.15
CA GLU A 71 -4.24 -2.11 -7.95
C GLU A 71 -4.03 -0.90 -7.06
N LYS A 72 -3.12 0.01 -7.45
CA LYS A 72 -2.89 1.29 -6.75
C LYS A 72 -2.62 1.16 -5.25
N LEU A 73 -2.08 0.01 -4.82
CA LEU A 73 -1.72 -0.21 -3.42
C LEU A 73 -0.54 0.69 -3.06
N SER A 74 -0.79 1.71 -2.24
CA SER A 74 0.26 2.59 -1.74
C SER A 74 1.22 1.83 -0.81
N LYS A 75 2.44 2.36 -0.66
CA LYS A 75 3.47 1.73 0.17
C LYS A 75 3.03 1.56 1.63
N GLU A 76 2.30 2.52 2.18
CA GLU A 76 1.75 2.47 3.55
C GLU A 76 0.71 1.36 3.71
N ASN A 77 0.02 0.99 2.63
CA ASN A 77 -1.07 0.03 2.69
C ASN A 77 -0.60 -1.43 2.50
N VAL A 78 0.67 -1.66 2.15
CA VAL A 78 1.21 -3.00 1.89
C VAL A 78 1.04 -3.94 3.09
N LYS A 79 1.18 -3.43 4.31
CA LYS A 79 1.04 -4.19 5.57
C LYS A 79 -0.17 -3.75 6.42
N PHE A 80 -1.08 -2.96 5.86
CA PHE A 80 -2.17 -2.33 6.61
C PHE A 80 -2.97 -3.31 7.48
N LEU A 81 -3.37 -4.47 6.93
CA LEU A 81 -4.11 -5.47 7.69
C LEU A 81 -3.24 -6.09 8.81
N ALA A 82 -1.96 -6.34 8.56
CA ALA A 82 -1.05 -6.86 9.56
C ALA A 82 -0.91 -5.90 10.76
N GLU A 83 -0.72 -4.60 10.49
CA GLU A 83 -0.62 -3.56 11.51
C GLU A 83 -1.90 -3.46 12.37
N ILE A 84 -3.07 -3.63 11.77
CA ILE A 84 -4.35 -3.69 12.50
C ILE A 84 -4.40 -4.92 13.41
N ILE A 85 -4.01 -6.10 12.91
CA ILE A 85 -4.04 -7.33 13.71
C ILE A 85 -3.06 -7.21 14.88
N ASP A 86 -1.86 -6.70 14.65
CA ASP A 86 -0.85 -6.48 15.69
C ASP A 86 -1.39 -5.54 16.78
N THR A 87 -1.97 -4.41 16.37
CA THR A 87 -2.61 -3.45 17.30
C THR A 87 -3.76 -4.10 18.09
N CYS A 88 -4.55 -4.96 17.46
CA CYS A 88 -5.62 -5.68 18.13
C CYS A 88 -5.09 -6.70 19.14
N ASN A 89 -4.03 -7.44 18.81
CA ASN A 89 -3.41 -8.41 19.69
C ASN A 89 -2.80 -7.74 20.92
N GLU A 90 -2.07 -6.63 20.73
CA GLU A 90 -1.52 -5.84 21.84
C GLU A 90 -2.63 -5.39 22.81
N ARG A 91 -3.77 -4.91 22.28
CA ARG A 91 -4.91 -4.52 23.12
C ARG A 91 -5.59 -5.68 23.81
N LEU A 92 -5.63 -6.85 23.18
CA LEU A 92 -6.17 -8.06 23.80
C LEU A 92 -5.28 -8.51 24.97
N ASP A 93 -3.96 -8.45 24.81
CA ASP A 93 -2.99 -8.78 25.86
C ASP A 93 -3.03 -7.81 27.05
N GLU A 94 -3.43 -6.55 26.85
CA GLU A 94 -3.66 -5.60 27.96
C GLU A 94 -4.94 -5.88 28.76
N ILE A 95 -5.91 -6.60 28.17
CA ILE A 95 -7.21 -6.89 28.78
C ILE A 95 -7.22 -8.24 29.52
N LEU A 96 -6.40 -9.20 29.06
CA LEU A 96 -6.30 -10.55 29.61
C LEU A 96 -5.33 -10.64 30.80
#